data_AF-A0A8J4GP43-F1
#
_entry.id   AF-A0A8J4GP43-F1
#
_cell.length_a   1.000
_cell.length_b   1.000
_cell.length_c   1.000
_cell.angle_alpha   90.00
_cell.angle_beta   90.00
_cell.angle_gamma   90.00
#
_symmetry.space_group_name_H-M   'P 1'
#
loop_
_entity.id
_entity.type
_entity.pdbx_description
1 polymer ?
#
loop_
_entity_poly.entity_id
_entity_poly.type
_entity_poly.pdbx_seq_one_letter_code
_entity_poly.pdbx_strand_id
1 'polypeptide(L)'
;PDQAAKVVGPPSVAVLAVTSCARPAPQLGWAPSSRRASLRVLNVSFSSTNATHVKSVGVYFLNLGSLRPVITHVHLMITTPSAAAAAAENTSNLVHVYEAPTDAANTTFNYTCPGLTYFPVTLTAPYTGLSPSNFTRSTVVGARLEFNSEAVLELASLPFVAAVGLFLNYR
;
A
#
# COMPACT_ATOMS: atom_id res chain seq x y z
N PRO A 1 -7.37 16.23 -3.57
CA PRO A 1 -7.02 14.88 -3.07
C PRO A 1 -7.90 14.55 -1.86
N ASP A 2 -8.57 13.40 -1.89
CA ASP A 2 -9.39 12.96 -0.75
C ASP A 2 -8.49 12.60 0.45
N GLN A 3 -9.05 12.54 1.66
CA GLN A 3 -8.26 12.29 2.86
C GLN A 3 -7.91 10.81 2.99
N ALA A 4 -6.61 10.50 3.13
CA ALA A 4 -6.10 9.14 3.37
C ALA A 4 -6.74 8.45 4.59
N ALA A 5 -7.26 9.20 5.56
CA ALA A 5 -7.97 8.64 6.71
C ALA A 5 -9.22 7.82 6.31
N LYS A 6 -9.87 8.15 5.18
CA LYS A 6 -11.09 7.45 4.71
C LYS A 6 -10.81 6.07 4.10
N VAL A 7 -9.56 5.76 3.78
CA VAL A 7 -9.20 4.49 3.16
C VAL A 7 -8.74 3.44 4.17
N VAL A 8 -8.74 3.73 5.47
CA VAL A 8 -8.37 2.73 6.48
C VAL A 8 -9.58 1.85 6.81
N GLY A 9 -9.40 0.53 6.74
CA GLY A 9 -10.41 -0.45 7.13
C GLY A 9 -11.19 -1.05 5.95
N PRO A 10 -12.32 -1.70 6.19
CA PRO A 10 -13.09 -2.35 5.12
C PRO A 10 -13.77 -1.32 4.19
N PRO A 11 -13.95 -1.64 2.90
CA PRO A 11 -14.69 -0.79 1.97
C PRO A 11 -16.16 -0.63 2.40
N SER A 12 -16.73 0.54 2.15
CA SER A 12 -18.14 0.81 2.44
C SER A 12 -19.09 0.09 1.47
N VAL A 13 -20.37 -0.02 1.83
CA VAL A 13 -21.41 -0.60 0.95
C VAL A 13 -21.47 0.11 -0.41
N ALA A 14 -21.32 1.45 -0.44
CA ALA A 14 -21.31 2.22 -1.67
C ALA A 14 -20.09 1.92 -2.56
N VAL A 15 -18.93 1.63 -1.96
CA VAL A 15 -17.74 1.16 -2.67
C VAL A 15 -17.97 -0.23 -3.25
N LEU A 16 -18.56 -1.13 -2.46
CA LEU A 16 -18.87 -2.51 -2.88
C LEU A 16 -19.94 -2.59 -3.98
N ALA A 17 -20.77 -1.57 -4.15
CA ALA A 17 -21.74 -1.47 -5.23
C ALA A 17 -21.12 -1.11 -6.59
N VAL A 18 -19.84 -0.69 -6.64
CA VAL A 18 -19.14 -0.39 -7.89
C VAL A 18 -18.73 -1.69 -8.58
N THR A 19 -19.26 -1.92 -9.79
CA THR A 19 -19.06 -3.16 -10.56
C THR A 19 -18.09 -3.02 -11.74
N SER A 20 -17.74 -1.78 -12.13
CA SER A 20 -16.82 -1.50 -13.24
C SER A 20 -15.52 -0.85 -12.75
N CYS A 21 -14.39 -1.21 -13.36
CA CYS A 21 -13.10 -0.56 -13.10
C CYS A 21 -13.03 0.75 -13.89
N ALA A 22 -13.65 1.80 -13.35
CA ALA A 22 -13.73 3.11 -13.96
C ALA A 22 -13.63 4.18 -12.89
N ARG A 23 -13.34 5.42 -13.30
CA ARG A 23 -13.24 6.55 -12.37
C ARG A 23 -14.54 6.67 -11.54
N PRO A 24 -14.49 6.44 -10.22
CA PRO A 24 -15.67 6.56 -9.38
C PRO A 24 -15.97 8.03 -9.05
N ALA A 25 -17.09 8.25 -8.36
CA ALA A 25 -17.33 9.53 -7.71
C ALA A 25 -16.22 9.80 -6.65
N PRO A 26 -15.66 11.02 -6.56
CA PRO A 26 -14.48 11.29 -5.74
C PRO A 26 -14.60 10.83 -4.28
N GLN A 27 -15.78 11.00 -3.68
CA GLN A 27 -16.04 10.65 -2.28
C GLN A 27 -15.91 9.15 -1.96
N LEU A 28 -15.83 8.28 -2.96
CA LEU A 28 -15.73 6.83 -2.78
C LEU A 28 -14.30 6.33 -2.58
N GLY A 29 -13.29 7.19 -2.73
CA GLY A 29 -11.92 6.75 -2.51
C GLY A 29 -10.89 7.86 -2.61
N TRP A 30 -9.67 7.53 -2.22
CA TRP A 30 -8.50 8.37 -2.39
C TRP A 30 -7.97 8.26 -3.82
N ALA A 31 -7.55 9.39 -4.38
CA ALA A 31 -6.75 9.45 -5.60
C ALA A 31 -5.60 10.44 -5.42
N PRO A 32 -4.43 10.17 -6.03
CA PRO A 32 -3.29 11.07 -5.96
C PRO A 32 -3.59 12.39 -6.69
N SER A 33 -2.78 13.41 -6.43
CA SER A 33 -2.87 14.67 -7.17
C SER A 33 -2.40 14.50 -8.62
N SER A 34 -3.15 15.07 -9.58
CA SER A 34 -2.72 15.17 -10.98
C SER A 34 -1.69 16.27 -11.24
N ARG A 35 -1.65 17.32 -10.40
CA ARG A 35 -0.96 18.58 -10.75
C ARG A 35 0.51 18.67 -10.32
N ARG A 36 1.06 17.66 -9.65
CA ARG A 36 2.49 17.63 -9.26
C ARG A 36 3.04 16.21 -9.39
N ALA A 37 4.07 16.06 -10.22
CA ALA A 37 4.82 14.82 -10.45
C ALA A 37 5.67 14.39 -9.23
N SER A 38 5.65 15.16 -8.13
CA SER A 38 6.36 14.84 -6.90
C SER A 38 5.60 13.77 -6.11
N LEU A 39 6.16 12.55 -6.06
CA LEU A 39 5.84 11.44 -5.14
C LEU A 39 4.34 11.27 -4.80
N ARG A 40 3.69 10.34 -5.51
CA ARG A 40 2.32 9.91 -5.20
C ARG A 40 2.38 8.87 -4.08
N VAL A 41 2.19 9.32 -2.85
CA VAL A 41 2.28 8.46 -1.65
C VAL A 41 0.95 8.47 -0.91
N LEU A 42 0.49 7.28 -0.52
CA LEU A 42 -0.63 7.06 0.37
C LEU A 42 -0.12 6.39 1.66
N ASN A 43 -0.14 7.15 2.75
CA ASN A 43 0.16 6.64 4.09
C ASN A 43 -1.15 6.38 4.82
N VAL A 44 -1.28 5.19 5.39
CA VAL A 44 -2.42 4.77 6.19
C VAL A 44 -1.95 4.26 7.55
N SER A 45 -2.67 4.62 8.61
CA SER A 45 -2.39 4.15 9.96
C SER A 45 -3.41 3.08 10.35
N PHE A 46 -2.96 2.06 11.07
CA PHE A 46 -3.79 0.97 11.58
C PHE A 46 -3.78 0.96 13.10
N SER A 47 -4.75 0.25 13.69
CA SER A 47 -4.57 -0.24 15.06
C SER A 47 -3.32 -1.13 15.12
N SER A 48 -2.52 -0.97 16.17
CA SER A 48 -1.28 -1.72 16.33
C SER A 48 -1.53 -3.23 16.32
N THR A 49 -0.72 -3.95 15.55
CA THR A 49 -0.72 -5.43 15.54
C THR A 49 0.70 -5.96 15.47
N ASN A 50 0.93 -7.18 15.96
CA ASN A 50 2.24 -7.80 15.87
C ASN A 50 2.57 -8.12 14.40
N ALA A 51 3.78 -7.79 13.95
CA ALA A 51 4.23 -8.05 12.60
C ALA A 51 4.11 -9.52 12.17
N THR A 52 4.31 -10.47 13.09
CA THR A 52 4.17 -11.91 12.83
C THR A 52 2.75 -12.34 12.46
N HIS A 53 1.75 -11.55 12.83
CA HIS A 53 0.36 -11.81 12.48
C HIS A 53 0.01 -11.29 11.10
N VAL A 54 0.81 -10.42 10.48
CA VAL A 54 0.48 -9.82 9.18
C VAL A 54 0.85 -10.77 8.05
N LYS A 55 -0.15 -11.19 7.28
CA LYS A 55 0.01 -12.02 6.09
C LYS A 55 0.22 -11.19 4.83
N SER A 56 -0.58 -10.15 4.66
CA SER A 56 -0.53 -9.28 3.47
C SER A 56 -1.11 -7.91 3.75
N VAL A 57 -0.69 -6.95 2.93
CA VAL A 57 -1.38 -5.65 2.79
C VAL A 57 -2.42 -5.80 1.69
N GLY A 58 -3.67 -5.49 1.98
CA GLY A 58 -4.74 -5.45 0.99
C GLY A 58 -5.03 -4.02 0.55
N VAL A 59 -5.20 -3.81 -0.76
CA VAL A 59 -5.57 -2.53 -1.37
C VAL A 59 -6.78 -2.74 -2.26
N TYR A 60 -7.88 -2.04 -1.97
CA TYR A 60 -9.10 -2.09 -2.77
C TYR A 60 -9.09 -0.98 -3.81
N PHE A 61 -9.00 -1.34 -5.08
CA PHE A 61 -9.04 -0.39 -6.19
C PHE A 61 -10.46 -0.24 -6.74
N LEU A 62 -10.81 1.00 -7.08
CA LEU A 62 -12.01 1.34 -7.86
C LEU A 62 -11.66 1.70 -9.30
N ASN A 63 -10.44 2.21 -9.51
CA ASN A 63 -9.87 2.51 -10.82
C ASN A 63 -8.36 2.24 -10.75
N LEU A 64 -7.78 1.65 -11.79
CA LEU A 64 -6.32 1.47 -11.90
C LEU A 64 -5.66 2.63 -12.65
N GLY A 65 -6.41 3.29 -13.53
CA GLY A 65 -5.85 4.26 -14.47
C GLY A 65 -4.88 3.61 -15.48
N SER A 66 -4.03 4.43 -16.08
CA SER A 66 -3.15 4.02 -17.18
C SER A 66 -1.68 3.86 -16.77
N LEU A 67 -1.32 4.17 -15.53
CA LEU A 67 0.05 4.04 -15.03
C LEU A 67 0.48 2.58 -14.99
N ARG A 68 1.71 2.30 -15.42
CA ARG A 68 2.30 0.96 -15.40
C ARG A 68 3.74 1.04 -14.90
N PRO A 69 4.08 0.39 -13.77
CA PRO A 69 3.17 -0.24 -12.80
C PRO A 69 2.26 0.80 -12.10
N VAL A 70 1.14 0.38 -11.51
CA VAL A 70 0.24 1.30 -10.76
C VAL A 70 0.87 1.68 -9.42
N ILE A 71 1.21 0.66 -8.61
CA ILE A 71 2.00 0.79 -7.39
C ILE A 71 3.44 0.44 -7.72
N THR A 72 4.39 1.29 -7.31
CA THR A 72 5.83 1.03 -7.41
C THR A 72 6.35 0.35 -6.15
N HIS A 73 5.90 0.76 -4.97
CA HIS A 73 6.32 0.16 -3.70
C HIS A 73 5.18 0.01 -2.71
N VAL A 74 5.21 -1.08 -1.93
CA VAL A 74 4.42 -1.26 -0.70
C VAL A 74 5.37 -1.46 0.46
N HIS A 75 5.12 -0.71 1.53
CA HIS A 75 5.83 -0.85 2.79
C HIS A 75 4.87 -1.00 3.96
N LEU A 76 5.25 -1.81 4.95
CA LEU A 76 4.66 -1.76 6.29
C LEU A 76 5.36 -0.68 7.10
N MET A 77 4.57 0.12 7.82
CA MET A 77 5.09 1.03 8.83
C MET A 77 5.13 0.29 10.17
N ILE A 78 6.30 0.24 10.81
CA ILE A 78 6.50 -0.50 12.06
C ILE A 78 7.06 0.37 13.17
N THR A 79 6.90 -0.10 14.40
CA THR A 79 7.63 0.36 15.58
C THR A 79 8.42 -0.82 16.15
N THR A 80 9.71 -0.61 16.41
CA THR A 80 10.57 -1.59 17.07
C THR A 80 10.48 -1.43 18.59
N PRO A 81 10.65 -2.52 19.36
CA PRO A 81 10.49 -2.49 20.81
C PRO A 81 11.62 -1.77 21.57
N SER A 82 12.74 -1.40 20.93
CA SER A 82 13.77 -0.58 21.59
C SER A 82 14.50 0.38 20.66
N ALA A 83 14.80 1.57 21.17
CA ALA A 83 15.60 2.58 20.46
C ALA A 83 17.04 2.12 20.18
N ALA A 84 17.59 1.21 21.01
CA ALA A 84 18.91 0.63 20.79
C ALA A 84 18.92 -0.34 19.59
N ALA A 85 17.86 -1.14 19.41
CA ALA A 85 17.69 -1.94 18.20
C ALA A 85 17.48 -1.06 16.96
N ALA A 86 16.78 0.07 17.12
CA ALA A 86 16.59 1.06 16.07
C ALA A 86 17.87 1.84 15.68
N ALA A 87 18.86 1.90 16.57
CA ALA A 87 20.13 2.60 16.35
C ALA A 87 21.25 1.68 15.85
N ALA A 88 21.20 0.39 16.17
CA ALA A 88 22.20 -0.61 15.75
C ALA A 88 21.98 -1.11 14.31
N GLU A 89 20.74 -1.11 13.86
CA GLU A 89 20.36 -1.34 12.48
C GLU A 89 19.93 0.04 11.93
N ASN A 90 20.25 0.42 10.69
CA ASN A 90 19.70 1.64 10.06
C ASN A 90 18.19 1.46 9.84
N THR A 91 17.40 1.34 10.92
CA THR A 91 16.02 0.88 10.86
C THR A 91 15.17 1.98 10.27
N SER A 92 14.93 1.89 8.97
CA SER A 92 13.75 2.49 8.40
C SER A 92 12.54 1.92 9.15
N ASN A 93 11.66 2.78 9.66
CA ASN A 93 10.34 2.35 10.16
C ASN A 93 9.44 1.81 9.02
N LEU A 94 9.99 1.64 7.80
CA LEU A 94 9.35 1.07 6.64
C LEU A 94 9.99 -0.27 6.31
N VAL A 95 9.21 -1.34 6.44
CA VAL A 95 9.59 -2.67 5.98
C VAL A 95 9.06 -2.85 4.57
N HIS A 96 9.95 -3.15 3.64
CA HIS A 96 9.59 -3.38 2.25
C HIS A 96 8.78 -4.68 2.09
N VAL A 97 7.66 -4.62 1.35
CA VAL A 97 6.75 -5.75 1.07
C VAL A 97 6.73 -6.10 -0.40
N TYR A 98 6.74 -5.08 -1.26
CA TYR A 98 6.63 -5.26 -2.71
C TYR A 98 7.34 -4.12 -3.41
N GLU A 99 8.15 -4.47 -4.41
CA GLU A 99 8.73 -3.59 -5.40
C GLU A 99 8.22 -4.02 -6.76
N ALA A 100 7.70 -3.08 -7.53
CA ALA A 100 7.31 -3.37 -8.89
C ALA A 100 8.57 -3.62 -9.73
N PRO A 101 8.59 -4.68 -10.56
CA PRO A 101 9.70 -4.89 -11.48
C PRO A 101 9.90 -3.66 -12.37
N THR A 102 11.15 -3.32 -12.64
CA THR A 102 11.54 -2.12 -13.41
C THR A 102 11.27 -2.26 -14.92
N ASP A 103 10.98 -3.47 -15.40
CA ASP A 103 10.76 -3.74 -16.81
C ASP A 103 9.27 -3.63 -17.20
N ALA A 104 8.89 -2.45 -17.71
CA ALA A 104 7.51 -2.09 -18.03
C ALA A 104 6.85 -3.02 -19.06
N ALA A 105 7.64 -3.71 -19.90
CA ALA A 105 7.13 -4.60 -20.94
C ALA A 105 6.63 -5.96 -20.40
N ASN A 106 7.03 -6.36 -19.19
CA ASN A 106 6.75 -7.70 -18.64
C ASN A 106 6.09 -7.67 -17.26
N THR A 107 5.69 -6.50 -16.77
CA THR A 107 5.09 -6.31 -15.44
C THR A 107 3.58 -6.57 -15.45
N THR A 108 3.19 -7.82 -15.65
CA THR A 108 1.81 -8.28 -15.44
C THR A 108 1.55 -8.56 -13.95
N PHE A 109 1.81 -7.57 -13.08
CA PHE A 109 1.25 -7.67 -11.73
C PHE A 109 -0.28 -7.58 -11.86
N ASN A 110 -0.97 -8.67 -11.52
CA ASN A 110 -2.40 -8.79 -11.73
C ASN A 110 -3.17 -8.05 -10.64
N TYR A 111 -3.42 -6.76 -10.86
CA TYR A 111 -4.28 -5.96 -9.99
C TYR A 111 -5.75 -6.36 -10.19
N THR A 112 -6.47 -6.54 -9.09
CA THR A 112 -7.93 -6.73 -9.13
C THR A 112 -8.62 -5.37 -9.13
N CYS A 113 -9.52 -5.12 -10.08
CA CYS A 113 -10.30 -3.88 -10.15
C CYS A 113 -11.66 -4.07 -10.86
N PRO A 114 -12.76 -3.53 -10.31
CA PRO A 114 -12.85 -3.04 -8.94
C PRO A 114 -12.68 -4.24 -8.00
N GLY A 115 -11.90 -4.07 -6.93
CA GLY A 115 -11.67 -5.17 -6.00
C GLY A 115 -10.36 -5.10 -5.26
N LEU A 116 -10.13 -6.17 -4.50
CA LEU A 116 -9.06 -6.26 -3.53
C LEU A 116 -7.82 -6.95 -4.10
N THR A 117 -6.73 -6.21 -4.12
CA THR A 117 -5.40 -6.69 -4.49
C THR A 117 -4.59 -6.96 -3.21
N TYR A 118 -3.92 -8.11 -3.14
CA TYR A 118 -3.14 -8.50 -1.97
C TYR A 118 -1.64 -8.44 -2.28
N PHE A 119 -0.87 -7.85 -1.36
CA PHE A 119 0.58 -7.81 -1.38
C PHE A 119 1.10 -8.68 -0.23
N PRO A 120 1.51 -9.93 -0.49
CA PRO A 120 2.01 -10.84 0.53
C PRO A 120 3.25 -10.28 1.21
N VAL A 121 3.30 -10.39 2.54
CA VAL A 121 4.49 -10.04 3.33
C VAL A 121 5.38 -11.27 3.37
N THR A 122 6.44 -11.27 2.57
CA THR A 122 7.43 -12.37 2.54
C THR A 122 8.66 -12.02 3.36
N LEU A 123 9.15 -12.98 4.15
CA LEU A 123 10.38 -12.92 4.94
C LEU A 123 11.67 -13.14 4.13
N THR A 124 11.72 -12.59 2.92
CA THR A 124 12.87 -12.75 2.01
C THR A 124 13.75 -11.52 2.04
N ALA A 125 14.99 -11.71 2.52
CA ALA A 125 16.02 -10.69 2.65
C ALA A 125 16.44 -10.06 1.31
N PRO A 126 17.05 -8.85 1.33
CA PRO A 126 17.34 -8.03 2.50
C PRO A 126 16.22 -7.02 2.73
N TYR A 127 15.49 -7.19 3.83
CA TYR A 127 14.82 -6.08 4.48
C TYR A 127 15.86 -5.00 4.72
N THR A 128 15.81 -3.93 3.95
CA THR A 128 16.80 -2.86 4.03
C THR A 128 16.78 -2.27 5.44
N GLY A 129 17.71 -2.73 6.28
CA GLY A 129 17.93 -2.23 7.63
C GLY A 129 17.13 -2.86 8.77
N LEU A 130 16.50 -4.03 8.62
CA LEU A 130 15.86 -4.72 9.75
C LEU A 130 16.09 -6.24 9.73
N SER A 131 16.66 -6.81 10.79
CA SER A 131 16.80 -8.26 10.89
C SER A 131 15.44 -8.98 11.02
N PRO A 132 15.29 -10.23 10.51
CA PRO A 132 14.05 -11.00 10.68
C PRO A 132 13.61 -11.14 12.14
N SER A 133 14.56 -11.30 13.06
CA SER A 133 14.30 -11.35 14.50
C SER A 133 13.70 -10.06 15.03
N ASN A 134 14.18 -8.90 14.55
CA ASN A 134 13.62 -7.61 14.96
C ASN A 134 12.25 -7.39 14.33
N PHE A 135 12.06 -7.77 13.07
CA PHE A 135 10.73 -7.74 12.42
C PHE A 135 9.70 -8.51 13.24
N THR A 136 10.00 -9.74 13.68
CA THR A 136 9.05 -10.57 14.45
C THR A 136 8.66 -9.99 15.81
N ARG A 137 9.46 -9.06 16.35
CA ARG A 137 9.19 -8.38 17.62
C ARG A 137 8.59 -6.99 17.43
N SER A 138 8.50 -6.52 16.18
CA SER A 138 7.96 -5.21 15.85
C SER A 138 6.44 -5.23 15.81
N THR A 139 5.90 -4.04 16.01
CA THR A 139 4.47 -3.78 15.87
C THR A 139 4.22 -3.05 14.56
N VAL A 140 3.30 -3.53 13.74
CA VAL A 140 2.83 -2.84 12.53
C VAL A 140 1.80 -1.80 12.95
N VAL A 141 2.02 -0.56 12.51
CA VAL A 141 1.20 0.61 12.82
C VAL A 141 0.60 1.28 11.59
N GLY A 142 0.94 0.80 10.39
CA GLY A 142 0.46 1.40 9.15
C GLY A 142 1.01 0.73 7.90
N ALA A 143 0.66 1.31 6.76
CA ALA A 143 1.26 0.98 5.47
C ALA A 143 1.52 2.26 4.67
N ARG A 144 2.55 2.21 3.84
CA ARG A 144 2.89 3.24 2.87
C ARG A 144 2.85 2.63 1.48
N LEU A 145 2.01 3.20 0.62
CA LEU A 145 1.89 2.83 -0.78
C LEU A 145 2.48 3.94 -1.64
N GLU A 146 3.41 3.58 -2.52
CA GLU A 146 3.98 4.50 -3.50
C GLU A 146 3.44 4.14 -4.87
N PHE A 147 2.91 5.14 -5.58
CA PHE A 147 2.36 4.98 -6.92
C PHE A 147 3.31 5.57 -7.94
N ASN A 148 3.24 5.07 -9.18
CA ASN A 148 4.04 5.61 -10.28
C ASN A 148 3.82 7.13 -10.41
N SER A 149 4.92 7.88 -10.44
CA SER A 149 4.96 9.34 -10.44
C SER A 149 4.89 9.98 -11.83
N GLU A 150 4.79 9.20 -12.90
CA GLU A 150 4.63 9.69 -14.27
C GLU A 150 3.49 10.70 -14.38
N ALA A 151 3.76 11.80 -15.09
CA ALA A 151 2.79 12.84 -15.32
C ALA A 151 1.62 12.31 -16.16
N VAL A 152 0.40 12.66 -15.76
CA VAL A 152 -0.81 12.32 -16.53
C VAL A 152 -1.65 13.57 -16.72
N LEU A 153 -2.29 13.69 -17.88
CA LEU A 153 -3.12 14.83 -18.23
C LEU A 153 -4.53 14.71 -17.63
N GLU A 154 -5.02 13.49 -17.46
CA GLU A 154 -6.38 13.22 -17.02
C GLU A 154 -6.43 12.57 -15.63
N LEU A 155 -7.42 12.95 -14.82
CA LEU A 155 -7.67 12.31 -13.53
C LEU A 155 -8.09 10.84 -13.67
N ALA A 156 -8.69 10.46 -14.81
CA ALA A 156 -9.08 9.08 -15.09
C ALA A 156 -7.86 8.16 -15.25
N SER A 157 -6.70 8.71 -15.61
CA SER A 157 -5.42 7.99 -15.70
C SER A 157 -4.80 7.67 -14.34
N LEU A 158 -5.35 8.22 -13.23
CA LEU A 158 -4.87 7.98 -11.88
C LEU A 158 -5.63 6.84 -11.20
N PRO A 159 -4.96 6.07 -10.33
CA PRO A 159 -5.62 5.07 -9.52
C PRO A 159 -6.56 5.70 -8.49
N PHE A 160 -7.66 4.99 -8.21
CA PHE A 160 -8.55 5.28 -7.08
C PHE A 160 -8.51 4.11 -6.09
N VAL A 161 -8.17 4.40 -4.85
CA VAL A 161 -8.09 3.45 -3.75
C VAL A 161 -9.22 3.73 -2.77
N ALA A 162 -10.09 2.74 -2.54
CA ALA A 162 -11.20 2.89 -1.62
C ALA A 162 -10.90 2.39 -0.21
N ALA A 163 -10.00 1.41 -0.10
CA ALA A 163 -9.65 0.80 1.17
C ALA A 163 -8.22 0.25 1.15
N VAL A 164 -7.58 0.27 2.30
CA VAL A 164 -6.29 -0.32 2.61
C VAL A 164 -6.39 -0.94 3.99
N GLY A 165 -5.92 -2.18 4.13
CA GLY A 165 -5.97 -2.90 5.38
C GLY A 165 -4.92 -4.00 5.48
N LEU A 166 -4.82 -4.57 6.67
CA LEU A 166 -3.99 -5.75 6.93
C LEU A 166 -4.85 -7.00 6.91
N PHE A 167 -4.35 -8.03 6.22
CA PHE A 167 -4.88 -9.37 6.33
C PHE A 167 -3.99 -10.14 7.29
N LEU A 168 -4.60 -10.67 8.34
CA LEU A 168 -3.87 -11.36 9.40
C LEU A 168 -3.88 -12.88 9.16
N ASN A 169 -2.83 -13.55 9.62
CA ASN A 169 -2.83 -15.00 9.78
C ASN A 169 -3.82 -15.35 10.89
N TYR A 170 -4.96 -15.94 10.53
CA TYR A 170 -5.84 -16.54 11.53
C TYR A 170 -5.12 -17.76 12.13
N ARG A 171 -4.93 -17.75 13.44
CA ARG A 171 -4.72 -18.97 14.23
C ARG A 171 -6.06 -19.42 14.78
#